data_AF-A0A7U9S5D7-F1
#
_entry.id   AF-A0A7U9S5D7-F1
#
_cell.length_a   1.000
_cell.length_b   1.000
_cell.length_c   1.000
_cell.angle_alpha   90.00
_cell.angle_beta   90.00
_cell.angle_gamma   90.00
#
_symmetry.space_group_name_H-M   'P 1'
#
loop_
_entity.id
_entity.type
_entity.pdbx_description
1 polymer ?
#
loop_
_entity_poly.entity_id
_entity_poly.type
_entity_poly.pdbx_seq_one_letter_code
_entity_poly.pdbx_strand_id
1 'polypeptide(L)'
;MLSKLNAEYLLETYQNHSAVLCQLLRVPPLMETRIAEASIMVILANLIYYQLGLQLFGKNYRKKGVSLVCFLFLLNLFSFNLYTAAEFLFFRAFEGKTILACIILPMVFLLFLKIAGNHQKRSHWWELLLVISASFGLNMSAIYMLPFELSICLIPLGLSKKSFSVWFRYALCMIPCILYGGAYLVTKHYFFFYT
;
A
#
# COMPACT_ATOMS: atom_id res chain seq x y z
N MET A 1 -11.76 31.47 2.78
CA MET A 1 -11.30 30.24 3.48
C MET A 1 -10.59 29.26 2.54
N LEU A 2 -10.95 29.17 1.25
CA LEU A 2 -10.27 28.33 0.25
C LEU A 2 -8.89 28.83 -0.24
N SER A 3 -8.51 30.09 -0.01
CA SER A 3 -7.23 30.64 -0.49
C SER A 3 -6.00 30.23 0.33
N LYS A 4 -6.19 29.51 1.44
CA LYS A 4 -5.11 29.00 2.32
C LYS A 4 -5.03 27.48 2.36
N LEU A 5 -5.77 26.78 1.49
CA LEU A 5 -5.72 25.32 1.45
C LEU A 5 -4.48 24.91 0.65
N ASN A 6 -3.46 24.40 1.34
CA ASN A 6 -2.29 23.80 0.68
C ASN A 6 -2.79 22.64 -0.20
N ALA A 7 -2.66 22.78 -1.51
CA ALA A 7 -3.12 21.78 -2.48
C ALA A 7 -2.49 20.39 -2.24
N GLU A 8 -1.31 20.33 -1.61
CA GLU A 8 -0.68 19.08 -1.17
C GLU A 8 -1.55 18.29 -0.19
N TYR A 9 -2.21 18.96 0.77
CA TYR A 9 -3.11 18.30 1.73
C TYR A 9 -4.47 17.93 1.13
N LEU A 10 -4.83 18.50 -0.01
CA LEU A 10 -6.05 18.15 -0.76
C LEU A 10 -5.91 16.79 -1.46
N LEU A 11 -4.69 16.46 -1.89
CA LEU A 11 -4.36 15.18 -2.51
C LEU A 11 -4.19 14.05 -1.47
N GLU A 12 -3.75 14.37 -0.25
CA GLU A 12 -3.73 13.42 0.87
C GLU A 12 -5.14 13.27 1.47
N THR A 13 -5.95 12.39 0.87
CA THR A 13 -7.33 12.15 1.32
C THR A 13 -7.44 11.42 2.65
N TYR A 14 -6.34 10.88 3.17
CA TYR A 14 -6.30 10.08 4.39
C TYR A 14 -6.91 10.78 5.62
N GLN A 15 -6.50 12.03 5.88
CA GLN A 15 -7.02 12.80 7.01
C GLN A 15 -8.48 13.19 6.80
N ASN A 16 -8.88 13.45 5.56
CA ASN A 16 -10.27 13.75 5.20
C ASN A 16 -11.18 12.54 5.41
N HIS A 17 -10.70 11.34 5.09
CA HIS A 17 -11.40 10.08 5.31
C HIS A 17 -11.66 9.84 6.81
N SER A 18 -10.61 9.94 7.65
CA SER A 18 -10.76 9.81 9.11
C SER A 18 -11.71 10.87 9.68
N ALA A 19 -11.65 12.12 9.21
CA ALA A 19 -12.57 13.18 9.64
C ALA A 19 -14.05 12.86 9.32
N VAL A 20 -14.34 12.33 8.12
CA VAL A 20 -15.69 11.90 7.73
C VAL A 20 -16.18 10.73 8.59
N LEU A 21 -15.31 9.74 8.86
CA LEU A 21 -15.63 8.62 9.74
C LEU A 21 -15.92 9.08 11.17
N CYS A 22 -15.14 10.01 11.71
CA CYS A 22 -15.38 10.57 13.03
C CYS A 22 -16.73 11.29 13.11
N GLN A 23 -17.11 12.04 12.07
CA GLN A 23 -18.41 12.70 11.99
C GLN A 23 -19.56 11.70 11.89
N LEU A 24 -19.40 10.64 11.09
CA LEU A 24 -20.43 9.62 10.87
C LEU A 24 -20.66 8.78 12.12
N LEU A 25 -19.58 8.34 12.78
CA LEU A 25 -19.62 7.47 13.95
C LEU A 25 -19.80 8.24 15.28
N ARG A 26 -19.66 9.58 15.25
CA ARG A 26 -19.65 10.46 16.44
C ARG A 26 -18.65 10.03 17.51
N VAL A 27 -17.49 9.52 17.08
CA VAL A 27 -16.40 9.06 17.94
C VAL A 27 -15.32 10.15 18.01
N PRO A 28 -14.67 10.37 19.16
CA PRO A 28 -13.55 11.30 19.25
C PRO A 28 -12.40 10.87 18.30
N PRO A 29 -11.79 11.82 17.55
CA PRO A 29 -10.77 11.51 16.52
C PRO A 29 -9.58 10.70 17.02
N LEU A 30 -9.22 10.88 18.30
CA LEU A 30 -8.12 10.15 18.91
C LEU A 30 -8.42 8.65 19.03
N MET A 31 -9.67 8.27 19.31
CA MET A 31 -10.04 6.85 19.41
C MET A 31 -10.13 6.19 18.04
N GLU A 32 -10.60 6.90 17.02
CA GLU A 32 -10.71 6.38 15.66
C GLU A 32 -9.32 6.06 15.09
N THR A 33 -8.43 7.05 15.08
CA THR A 33 -7.07 6.90 14.52
C THR A 33 -6.19 5.93 15.31
N ARG A 34 -6.23 5.97 16.65
CA ARG A 34 -5.31 5.17 17.48
C ARG A 34 -5.78 3.75 17.75
N ILE A 35 -7.08 3.50 17.75
CA ILE A 35 -7.63 2.19 18.13
C ILE A 35 -8.25 1.51 16.91
N ALA A 36 -9.25 2.13 16.30
CA ALA A 36 -9.99 1.49 15.22
C ALA A 36 -9.08 1.28 14.01
N GLU A 37 -8.43 2.33 13.54
CA GLU A 37 -7.59 2.26 12.36
C GLU A 37 -6.35 1.38 12.57
N ALA A 38 -5.65 1.55 13.69
CA ALA A 38 -4.51 0.71 14.02
C ALA A 38 -4.88 -0.78 14.06
N SER A 39 -6.04 -1.14 14.65
CA SER A 39 -6.51 -2.53 14.70
C SER A 39 -6.80 -3.09 13.30
N ILE A 40 -7.43 -2.30 12.42
CA ILE A 40 -7.72 -2.69 11.04
C ILE A 40 -6.42 -2.94 10.28
N MET A 41 -5.43 -2.06 10.43
CA MET A 41 -4.13 -2.18 9.77
C MET A 41 -3.36 -3.43 10.22
N VAL A 42 -3.37 -3.74 11.52
CA VAL A 42 -2.75 -4.97 12.06
C VAL A 42 -3.42 -6.22 11.49
N ILE A 43 -4.76 -6.26 11.44
CA ILE A 43 -5.51 -7.39 10.87
C ILE A 43 -5.17 -7.55 9.39
N LEU A 44 -5.16 -6.45 8.64
CA LEU A 44 -4.89 -6.45 7.20
C LEU A 44 -3.46 -6.91 6.89
N ALA A 45 -2.46 -6.43 7.64
CA ALA A 45 -1.07 -6.87 7.50
C ALA A 45 -0.92 -8.38 7.75
N ASN A 46 -1.57 -8.91 8.78
CA ASN A 46 -1.55 -10.35 9.07
C ASN A 46 -2.22 -11.17 7.96
N LEU A 47 -3.30 -10.68 7.36
CA LEU A 47 -3.95 -11.33 6.22
C LEU A 47 -3.03 -11.36 4.98
N ILE A 48 -2.26 -10.29 4.74
CA ILE A 48 -1.28 -10.23 3.66
C ILE A 48 -0.16 -11.24 3.91
N TYR A 49 0.38 -11.31 5.14
CA TYR A 49 1.38 -12.32 5.50
C TYR A 49 0.86 -13.75 5.34
N TYR A 50 -0.41 -13.99 5.67
CA TYR A 50 -1.04 -15.28 5.45
C TYR A 50 -1.12 -15.64 3.96
N GLN A 51 -1.56 -14.70 3.13
CA GLN A 51 -1.62 -14.92 1.68
C GLN A 51 -0.22 -15.09 1.06
N LEU A 52 0.80 -14.38 1.56
CA LEU A 52 2.20 -14.57 1.15
C LEU A 52 2.69 -15.98 1.50
N GLY A 53 2.44 -16.43 2.73
CA GLY A 53 2.77 -17.79 3.17
C GLY A 53 2.07 -18.86 2.32
N LEU A 54 0.80 -18.66 1.96
CA LEU A 54 0.09 -19.58 1.07
C LEU A 54 0.66 -19.64 -0.35
N GLN A 55 1.16 -18.51 -0.88
CA GLN A 55 1.80 -18.48 -2.19
C GLN A 55 3.18 -19.15 -2.16
N LEU A 56 3.97 -18.92 -1.11
CA LEU A 56 5.32 -19.48 -0.99
C LEU A 56 5.32 -20.98 -0.71
N PHE A 57 4.47 -21.46 0.20
CA PHE A 57 4.43 -22.87 0.60
C PHE A 57 3.45 -23.72 -0.21
N GLY A 58 2.68 -23.11 -1.11
CA GLY A 58 1.67 -23.80 -1.93
C GLY A 58 0.32 -24.01 -1.22
N LYS A 59 -0.77 -23.96 -1.99
CA LYS A 59 -2.16 -23.96 -1.49
C LYS A 59 -2.54 -25.16 -0.61
N ASN A 60 -1.85 -26.30 -0.74
CA ASN A 60 -2.14 -27.52 0.01
C ASN A 60 -1.62 -27.49 1.45
N TYR A 61 -0.67 -26.60 1.78
CA TYR A 61 -0.06 -26.52 3.11
C TYR A 61 -0.61 -25.36 3.94
N ARG A 62 -1.95 -25.19 3.97
CA ARG A 62 -2.61 -24.12 4.78
C ARG A 62 -2.14 -24.10 6.23
N LYS A 63 -1.93 -25.29 6.83
CA LYS A 63 -1.41 -25.42 8.21
C LYS A 63 -0.01 -24.81 8.38
N LYS A 64 0.87 -24.90 7.38
CA LYS A 64 2.22 -24.29 7.40
C LYS A 64 2.17 -22.77 7.18
N GLY A 65 1.21 -22.30 6.37
CA GLY A 65 0.95 -20.86 6.22
C GLY A 65 0.45 -20.23 7.52
N VAL A 66 -0.49 -20.89 8.21
CA VAL A 66 -0.96 -20.43 9.54
C VAL A 66 0.16 -20.46 10.58
N SER A 67 1.00 -21.50 10.60
CA SER A 67 2.11 -21.56 11.55
C SER A 67 3.15 -20.46 11.30
N LEU A 68 3.41 -20.12 10.03
CA LEU A 68 4.31 -19.02 9.70
C LEU A 68 3.74 -17.67 10.16
N VAL A 69 2.46 -17.41 9.93
CA VAL A 69 1.82 -16.17 10.41
C VAL A 69 1.81 -16.10 11.92
N CYS A 70 1.50 -17.20 12.60
CA CYS A 70 1.54 -17.27 14.06
C CYS A 70 2.96 -17.00 14.57
N PHE A 71 3.98 -17.57 13.94
CA PHE A 71 5.38 -17.33 14.28
C PHE A 71 5.80 -15.88 13.99
N LEU A 72 5.42 -15.31 12.84
CA LEU A 72 5.70 -13.92 12.50
C LEU A 72 5.01 -12.95 13.46
N PHE A 73 3.77 -13.24 13.84
CA PHE A 73 3.01 -12.45 14.80
C PHE A 73 3.67 -12.49 16.17
N LEU A 74 4.09 -13.68 16.64
CA LEU A 74 4.81 -13.82 17.90
C LEU A 74 6.17 -13.11 17.83
N LEU A 75 6.93 -13.23 16.74
CA LEU A 75 8.17 -12.50 16.55
C LEU A 75 7.95 -10.99 16.59
N ASN A 76 6.91 -10.49 15.91
CA ASN A 76 6.56 -9.07 15.95
C ASN A 76 6.12 -8.63 17.36
N LEU A 77 5.43 -9.48 18.12
CA LEU A 77 5.01 -9.17 19.49
C LEU A 77 6.21 -9.11 20.47
N PHE A 78 7.24 -9.95 20.25
CA PHE A 78 8.43 -10.02 21.11
C PHE A 78 9.59 -9.14 20.63
N SER A 79 9.50 -8.52 19.45
CA SER A 79 10.53 -7.63 18.91
C SER A 79 10.37 -6.21 19.45
N PHE A 80 10.94 -5.94 20.63
CA PHE A 80 10.98 -4.61 21.24
C PHE A 80 12.19 -3.80 20.75
N ASN A 81 12.17 -3.35 19.49
CA ASN A 81 13.22 -2.48 18.95
C ASN A 81 12.61 -1.30 18.18
N LEU A 82 13.07 -0.08 18.52
CA LEU A 82 12.66 1.25 18.02
C LEU A 82 12.61 1.40 16.49
N TYR A 83 13.25 0.49 15.75
CA TYR A 83 13.39 0.54 14.29
C TYR A 83 12.87 -0.71 13.59
N THR A 84 12.18 -1.61 14.28
CA THR A 84 11.65 -2.85 13.68
C THR A 84 10.26 -2.64 13.11
N ALA A 85 9.93 -3.34 12.01
CA ALA A 85 8.62 -3.28 11.35
C ALA A 85 7.45 -3.59 12.31
N ALA A 86 7.72 -4.34 13.38
CA ALA A 86 6.80 -4.64 14.46
C ALA A 86 6.31 -3.38 15.22
N GLU A 87 7.21 -2.49 15.59
CA GLU A 87 6.85 -1.27 16.31
C GLU A 87 6.04 -0.32 15.44
N PHE A 88 6.44 -0.18 14.18
CA PHE A 88 5.66 0.58 13.20
C PHE A 88 4.24 0.03 13.11
N LEU A 89 4.09 -1.30 13.02
CA LEU A 89 2.80 -1.96 12.88
C LEU A 89 1.91 -1.91 14.13
N PHE A 90 2.47 -1.82 15.35
CA PHE A 90 1.68 -1.76 16.59
C PHE A 90 1.52 -0.36 17.18
N PHE A 91 2.57 0.47 17.15
CA PHE A 91 2.57 1.80 17.79
C PHE A 91 2.37 2.94 16.80
N ARG A 92 2.69 2.73 15.51
CA ARG A 92 2.69 3.77 14.47
C ARG A 92 1.83 3.44 13.24
N ALA A 93 0.87 2.53 13.40
CA ALA A 93 0.02 2.04 12.33
C ALA A 93 -0.89 3.09 11.68
N PHE A 94 -1.17 4.18 12.41
CA PHE A 94 -2.01 5.31 11.98
C PHE A 94 -1.26 6.33 11.11
N GLU A 95 0.03 6.12 10.84
CA GLU A 95 0.77 7.00 9.93
C GLU A 95 0.73 6.44 8.51
N GLY A 96 0.37 7.27 7.53
CA GLY A 96 0.34 6.90 6.11
C GLY A 96 1.68 6.34 5.58
N LYS A 97 2.81 6.74 6.18
CA LYS A 97 4.16 6.18 5.87
C LYS A 97 4.29 4.73 6.29
N THR A 98 3.79 4.40 7.47
CA THR A 98 3.77 3.03 7.98
C THR A 98 2.84 2.16 7.16
N ILE A 99 1.64 2.65 6.83
CA ILE A 99 0.67 1.93 6.00
C ILE A 99 1.28 1.59 4.64
N LEU A 100 1.98 2.54 4.02
CA LEU A 100 2.72 2.30 2.79
C LEU A 100 3.74 1.16 2.95
N ALA A 101 4.62 1.26 3.94
CA ALA A 101 5.71 0.31 4.13
C ALA A 101 5.27 -1.11 4.55
N CYS A 102 4.28 -1.21 5.43
CA CYS A 102 3.90 -2.47 6.06
C CYS A 102 2.74 -3.18 5.36
N ILE A 103 1.93 -2.48 4.57
CA ILE A 103 0.72 -3.04 3.95
C ILE A 103 0.81 -2.95 2.43
N ILE A 104 1.02 -1.74 1.91
CA ILE A 104 0.94 -1.50 0.46
C ILE A 104 2.09 -2.20 -0.26
N LEU A 105 3.36 -1.99 0.15
CA LEU A 105 4.50 -2.65 -0.50
C LEU A 105 4.38 -4.18 -0.43
N PRO A 106 4.14 -4.80 0.75
CA PRO A 106 3.98 -6.26 0.83
C PRO A 106 2.81 -6.78 -0.01
N MET A 107 1.72 -6.02 -0.16
CA MET A 107 0.59 -6.39 -1.02
C MET A 107 0.96 -6.34 -2.51
N VAL A 108 1.69 -5.32 -2.94
CA VAL A 108 2.22 -5.22 -4.32
C VAL A 108 3.15 -6.39 -4.62
N PHE A 109 4.07 -6.71 -3.70
CA PHE A 109 4.94 -7.86 -3.81
C PHE A 109 4.17 -9.20 -3.87
N LEU A 110 3.13 -9.35 -3.06
CA LEU A 110 2.25 -10.53 -3.09
C LEU A 110 1.55 -10.70 -4.43
N LEU A 111 1.01 -9.61 -4.97
CA LEU A 111 0.38 -9.60 -6.29
C LEU A 111 1.39 -9.91 -7.39
N PHE A 112 2.62 -9.43 -7.27
CA PHE A 112 3.72 -9.83 -8.16
C PHE A 112 3.93 -11.36 -8.13
N LEU A 113 4.03 -12.00 -6.96
CA LEU A 113 4.17 -13.46 -6.86
C LEU A 113 2.97 -14.20 -7.48
N LYS A 114 1.74 -13.71 -7.28
CA LYS A 114 0.53 -14.27 -7.91
C LYS A 114 0.59 -14.16 -9.44
N ILE A 115 1.04 -13.02 -9.97
CA ILE A 115 1.20 -12.79 -11.40
C ILE A 115 2.34 -13.67 -11.95
N ALA A 116 3.45 -13.80 -11.23
CA ALA A 116 4.58 -14.68 -11.54
C ALA A 116 4.17 -16.16 -11.69
N GLY A 117 3.23 -16.61 -10.85
CA GLY A 117 2.64 -17.95 -10.98
C GLY A 117 1.67 -18.07 -12.15
N ASN A 118 0.82 -17.06 -12.41
CA ASN A 118 -0.25 -17.13 -13.42
C ASN A 118 -0.47 -15.79 -14.15
N HIS A 119 0.43 -15.46 -15.10
CA HIS A 119 0.44 -14.17 -15.80
C HIS A 119 -0.81 -13.84 -16.61
N GLN A 120 -1.52 -14.86 -17.12
CA GLN A 120 -2.68 -14.65 -17.99
C GLN A 120 -3.92 -14.16 -17.24
N LYS A 121 -4.03 -14.41 -15.93
CA LYS A 121 -5.25 -14.11 -15.18
C LYS A 121 -5.42 -12.58 -15.00
N ARG A 122 -6.45 -12.03 -15.64
CA ARG A 122 -6.74 -10.57 -15.60
C ARG A 122 -7.11 -10.06 -14.20
N SER A 123 -7.64 -10.90 -13.32
CA SER A 123 -8.02 -10.53 -11.94
C SER A 123 -6.89 -9.88 -11.16
N HIS A 124 -5.69 -10.48 -11.20
CA HIS A 124 -4.55 -9.99 -10.41
C HIS A 124 -4.02 -8.64 -10.90
N TRP A 125 -4.19 -8.34 -12.18
CA TRP A 125 -3.83 -7.03 -12.74
C TRP A 125 -4.83 -5.94 -12.33
N TRP A 126 -6.12 -6.26 -12.26
CA TRP A 126 -7.12 -5.34 -11.71
C TRP A 126 -6.93 -5.10 -10.22
N GLU A 127 -6.65 -6.15 -9.44
CA GLU A 127 -6.27 -6.05 -8.02
C GLU A 127 -5.07 -5.12 -7.84
N LEU A 128 -4.03 -5.26 -8.68
CA LEU A 128 -2.84 -4.41 -8.64
C LEU A 128 -3.16 -2.96 -8.96
N LEU A 129 -3.93 -2.69 -10.01
CA LEU A 129 -4.33 -1.34 -10.39
C LEU A 129 -5.14 -0.66 -9.27
N LEU A 130 -6.07 -1.40 -8.67
CA LEU A 130 -6.88 -0.90 -7.54
C LEU A 130 -6.00 -0.55 -6.34
N VAL A 131 -5.07 -1.43 -5.96
CA VAL A 131 -4.14 -1.17 -4.85
C VAL A 131 -3.30 0.07 -5.13
N ILE A 132 -2.73 0.20 -6.33
CA ILE A 132 -1.94 1.38 -6.72
C ILE A 132 -2.78 2.66 -6.63
N SER A 133 -3.99 2.65 -7.19
CA SER A 133 -4.87 3.83 -7.16
C SER A 133 -5.28 4.23 -5.74
N ALA A 134 -5.59 3.26 -4.88
CA ALA A 134 -5.96 3.51 -3.48
C ALA A 134 -4.79 4.06 -2.67
N SER A 135 -3.57 3.64 -2.99
CA SER A 135 -2.36 4.01 -2.26
C SER A 135 -2.04 5.51 -2.32
N PHE A 136 -2.37 6.16 -3.44
CA PHE A 136 -2.16 7.61 -3.58
C PHE A 136 -3.03 8.44 -2.65
N GLY A 137 -4.23 7.94 -2.30
CA GLY A 137 -5.09 8.62 -1.33
C GLY A 137 -4.59 8.53 0.12
N LEU A 138 -3.70 7.58 0.41
CA LEU A 138 -3.21 7.31 1.76
C LEU A 138 -1.92 8.08 2.09
N ASN A 139 -1.02 8.26 1.12
CA ASN A 139 0.28 8.88 1.38
C ASN A 139 0.94 9.41 0.09
N MET A 140 1.45 10.64 0.12
CA MET A 140 2.20 11.24 -1.00
C MET A 140 3.48 10.49 -1.36
N SER A 141 4.17 9.87 -0.39
CA SER A 141 5.41 9.15 -0.71
C SER A 141 5.19 7.92 -1.60
N ALA A 142 3.94 7.47 -1.75
CA ALA A 142 3.55 6.42 -2.68
C ALA A 142 3.87 6.78 -4.14
N ILE A 143 3.87 8.08 -4.49
CA ILE A 143 4.21 8.59 -5.84
C ILE A 143 5.59 8.11 -6.30
N TYR A 144 6.56 8.00 -5.40
CA TYR A 144 7.92 7.59 -5.74
C TYR A 144 8.19 6.11 -5.44
N MET A 145 7.69 5.59 -4.30
CA MET A 145 7.99 4.21 -3.90
C MET A 145 7.27 3.16 -4.76
N LEU A 146 6.01 3.39 -5.14
CA LEU A 146 5.24 2.42 -5.94
C LEU A 146 5.83 2.18 -7.33
N PRO A 147 6.12 3.21 -8.17
CA PRO A 147 6.71 2.95 -9.47
C PRO A 147 8.08 2.26 -9.36
N PHE A 148 8.83 2.53 -8.29
CA PHE A 148 10.11 1.85 -8.05
C PHE A 148 9.91 0.35 -7.78
N GLU A 149 9.02 -0.01 -6.86
CA GLU A 149 8.74 -1.43 -6.56
C GLU A 149 8.12 -2.17 -7.75
N LEU A 150 7.18 -1.53 -8.47
CA LEU A 150 6.58 -2.08 -9.69
C LEU A 150 7.62 -2.33 -10.76
N SER A 151 8.57 -1.40 -10.94
CA SER A 151 9.66 -1.55 -11.90
C SER A 151 10.55 -2.74 -11.55
N ILE A 152 11.00 -2.83 -10.29
CA ILE A 152 11.86 -3.92 -9.83
C ILE A 152 11.18 -5.29 -9.98
N CYS A 153 9.87 -5.36 -9.69
CA CYS A 153 9.14 -6.62 -9.76
C CYS A 153 8.76 -7.01 -11.20
N LEU A 154 8.20 -6.08 -11.98
CA LEU A 154 7.56 -6.40 -13.27
C LEU A 154 8.53 -6.35 -14.46
N ILE A 155 9.64 -5.61 -14.40
CA ILE A 155 10.62 -5.57 -15.49
C ILE A 155 11.30 -6.95 -15.67
N PRO A 156 11.86 -7.60 -14.62
CA PRO A 156 12.42 -8.94 -14.76
C PRO A 156 11.39 -9.97 -15.26
N LEU A 157 10.13 -9.80 -14.84
CA LEU A 157 9.03 -10.64 -15.26
C LEU A 157 8.72 -10.53 -16.76
N GLY A 158 8.68 -9.30 -17.26
CA GLY A 158 8.49 -8.99 -18.68
C GLY A 158 9.62 -9.55 -19.53
N LEU A 159 10.87 -9.47 -19.05
CA LEU A 159 12.04 -10.04 -19.72
C LEU A 159 12.02 -11.58 -19.73
N SER A 160 11.68 -12.21 -18.61
CA SER A 160 11.63 -13.67 -18.48
C SER A 160 10.53 -14.30 -19.35
N LYS A 161 9.33 -13.69 -19.37
CA LYS A 161 8.18 -14.24 -20.10
C LYS A 161 8.09 -13.80 -21.56
N LYS A 162 8.89 -12.82 -21.99
CA LYS A 162 8.94 -12.26 -23.37
C LYS A 162 7.57 -11.94 -23.99
N SER A 163 6.55 -11.67 -23.17
CA SER A 163 5.19 -11.46 -23.64
C SER A 163 4.86 -9.97 -23.71
N PHE A 164 4.46 -9.49 -24.87
CA PHE A 164 4.06 -8.09 -25.08
C PHE A 164 2.87 -7.66 -24.19
N SER A 165 1.99 -8.60 -23.84
CA SER A 165 0.83 -8.32 -22.97
C SER A 165 1.24 -7.89 -21.55
N VAL A 166 2.37 -8.38 -21.02
CA VAL A 166 2.86 -7.98 -19.69
C VAL A 166 3.39 -6.56 -19.72
N TRP A 167 4.11 -6.17 -20.78
CA TRP A 167 4.57 -4.80 -20.97
C TRP A 167 3.43 -3.80 -21.12
N PHE A 168 2.39 -4.17 -21.89
CA PHE A 168 1.20 -3.32 -22.02
C PHE A 168 0.47 -3.11 -20.68
N ARG A 169 0.30 -4.19 -19.89
CA ARG A 169 -0.36 -4.09 -18.57
C ARG A 169 0.51 -3.38 -17.53
N TYR A 170 1.83 -3.53 -17.60
CA TYR A 170 2.77 -2.76 -16.80
C TYR A 170 2.64 -1.26 -17.09
N ALA A 171 2.63 -0.86 -18.37
CA ALA A 171 2.42 0.53 -18.76
C ALA A 171 1.08 1.07 -18.24
N LEU A 172 0.01 0.27 -18.31
CA LEU A 172 -1.31 0.63 -17.76
C LEU A 172 -1.27 0.87 -16.25
N CYS A 173 -0.54 0.05 -15.48
CA CYS A 173 -0.39 0.22 -14.03
C CYS A 173 0.44 1.46 -13.65
N MET A 174 1.31 1.94 -14.56
CA MET A 174 2.11 3.15 -14.36
C MET A 174 1.35 4.45 -14.64
N ILE A 175 0.26 4.41 -15.42
CA ILE A 175 -0.58 5.58 -15.71
C ILE A 175 -1.01 6.34 -14.44
N PRO A 176 -1.61 5.69 -13.42
CA PRO A 176 -2.00 6.41 -12.21
C PRO A 176 -0.80 7.03 -11.49
N CYS A 177 0.35 6.36 -11.45
CA CYS A 177 1.58 6.93 -10.87
C CYS A 177 2.02 8.21 -11.58
N ILE A 178 2.00 8.20 -12.92
CA ILE A 178 2.39 9.35 -13.74
C ILE A 178 1.38 10.49 -13.60
N LEU A 179 0.08 10.17 -13.57
CA LEU A 179 -0.99 11.16 -13.46
C LEU A 179 -0.94 11.87 -12.10
N TYR A 180 -0.79 11.13 -11.00
CA TYR A 180 -0.63 11.71 -9.67
C TYR A 180 0.70 12.47 -9.51
N GLY A 181 1.80 11.95 -10.06
CA GLY A 181 3.08 12.67 -10.07
C GLY A 181 3.02 13.98 -10.86
N GLY A 182 2.35 13.98 -12.01
CA GLY A 182 2.10 15.18 -12.82
C GLY A 182 1.22 16.19 -12.08
N ALA A 183 0.12 15.72 -11.46
CA ALA A 183 -0.74 16.57 -10.64
C ALA A 183 0.02 17.21 -9.47
N TYR A 184 0.88 16.44 -8.80
CA TYR A 184 1.74 16.95 -7.72
C TYR A 184 2.70 18.03 -8.21
N LEU A 185 3.41 17.79 -9.32
CA LEU A 185 4.33 18.77 -9.91
C LEU A 185 3.60 20.05 -10.32
N VAL A 186 2.42 19.93 -10.93
CA VAL A 186 1.55 21.06 -11.28
C VAL A 186 1.20 21.86 -10.02
N THR A 187 0.67 21.21 -8.98
CA THR A 187 0.32 21.92 -7.74
C THR A 187 1.51 22.65 -7.10
N LYS A 188 2.72 22.10 -7.23
CA LYS A 188 3.95 22.72 -6.73
C LYS A 188 4.44 23.88 -7.60
N HIS A 189 4.36 23.76 -8.92
CA HIS A 189 4.79 24.80 -9.86
C HIS A 189 3.86 26.02 -9.85
N TYR A 190 2.56 25.84 -9.62
CA TYR A 190 1.61 26.96 -9.50
C TYR A 190 1.83 27.81 -8.22
N PHE A 191 2.41 27.24 -7.16
CA PHE A 191 2.68 27.98 -5.92
C PHE A 191 3.98 28.80 -5.97
N PHE A 192 4.97 28.40 -6.79
CA PHE A 192 6.24 29.13 -6.92
C PHE A 192 6.14 30.44 -7.71
N PHE A 193 5.11 30.61 -8.54
CA PHE A 193 4.90 31.87 -9.30
C PHE A 193 4.17 32.96 -8.49
N TYR A 194 3.65 32.65 -7.29
CA TYR A 194 2.86 33.57 -6.46
C TYR A 194 3.52 34.00 -5.14
N THR A 195 4.81 33.70 -4.96
CA THR A 195 5.69 34.29 -3.92
C THR A 195 6.75 35.15 -4.55
#